data_AF-A0A0R1KVH5-F1
#
_entry.id   AF-A0A0R1KVH5-F1
#
_cell.length_a   1.000
_cell.length_b   1.000
_cell.length_c   1.000
_cell.angle_alpha   90.00
_cell.angle_beta   90.00
_cell.angle_gamma   90.00
#
_symmetry.space_group_name_H-M   'P 1'
#
loop_
_entity.id
_entity.type
_entity.pdbx_description
1 polymer ?
#
loop_
_entity_poly.entity_id
_entity_poly.type
_entity_poly.pdbx_seq_one_letter_code
_entity_poly.pdbx_strand_id
1 'polypeptide(L)'
;MFNLAKITNPYKKAAQAIAEAASRDNHNCLVGKIVKYDKTHHLADVQPLVEDLSGDKMGIINNVTVPFSIYWLDEVWEHMADYLTPVCPKDGQGTMKITPPPKKLVKGTEVTLIIHDYCLDDYEVGKGYFGRDEDPREHDVSDAIIAAIN
;
A
#
# COMPACT_ATOMS: atom_id res chain seq x y z
N MET A 1 -57.50 -3.28 20.83
CA MET A 1 -56.27 -2.58 20.43
C MET A 1 -55.23 -3.67 20.13
N PHE A 2 -55.05 -4.03 18.86
CA PHE A 2 -54.15 -5.13 18.48
C PHE A 2 -52.71 -4.64 18.51
N ASN A 3 -51.90 -5.21 19.40
CA ASN A 3 -50.47 -4.95 19.48
C ASN A 3 -49.79 -5.81 18.41
N LEU A 4 -49.48 -5.21 17.26
CA LEU A 4 -48.73 -5.87 16.19
C LEU A 4 -47.30 -6.11 16.69
N ALA A 5 -47.01 -7.35 17.10
CA ALA A 5 -45.65 -7.79 17.37
C ALA A 5 -44.81 -7.51 16.13
N LYS A 6 -43.74 -6.71 16.28
CA LYS A 6 -42.75 -6.49 15.22
C LYS A 6 -42.18 -7.86 14.84
N ILE A 7 -42.67 -8.44 13.74
CA ILE A 7 -42.11 -9.64 13.13
C ILE A 7 -40.68 -9.29 12.75
N THR A 8 -39.74 -9.61 13.64
CA THR A 8 -38.32 -9.43 13.40
C THR A 8 -37.92 -10.61 12.55
N ASN A 9 -37.98 -10.42 11.23
CA ASN A 9 -37.66 -11.47 10.28
C ASN A 9 -36.22 -11.97 10.55
N PRO A 10 -36.04 -13.22 11.03
CA PRO A 10 -34.72 -13.74 11.40
C PRO A 10 -33.78 -13.82 10.19
N TYR A 11 -34.33 -13.98 8.98
CA TYR A 11 -33.57 -13.96 7.74
C TYR A 11 -32.97 -12.58 7.44
N LYS A 12 -33.60 -11.49 7.89
CA LYS A 12 -33.05 -10.14 7.73
C LYS A 12 -31.82 -9.93 8.62
N LYS A 13 -31.85 -10.43 9.86
CA LYS A 13 -30.69 -10.38 10.77
C LYS A 13 -29.55 -11.27 10.28
N ALA A 14 -29.87 -12.47 9.79
CA ALA A 14 -28.87 -13.38 9.23
C ALA A 14 -28.23 -12.79 7.96
N ALA A 15 -29.03 -12.26 7.02
CA ALA A 15 -28.52 -11.62 5.81
C ALA A 15 -27.67 -10.39 6.13
N GLN A 16 -28.06 -9.59 7.13
CA GLN A 16 -27.28 -8.45 7.57
C GLN A 16 -25.94 -8.88 8.20
N ALA A 17 -25.92 -9.92 9.03
CA ALA A 17 -24.69 -10.44 9.60
C ALA A 17 -23.73 -11.01 8.53
N ILE A 18 -24.26 -11.67 7.50
CA ILE A 18 -23.46 -12.16 6.37
C ILE A 18 -22.90 -10.99 5.55
N ALA A 19 -23.71 -9.97 5.28
CA ALA A 19 -23.26 -8.77 4.55
C ALA A 19 -22.20 -7.99 5.34
N GLU A 20 -22.36 -7.88 6.66
CA GLU A 20 -21.36 -7.26 7.54
C GLU A 20 -20.08 -8.09 7.62
N ALA A 21 -20.15 -9.42 7.62
CA ALA A 21 -18.96 -10.27 7.56
C ALA A 21 -18.21 -10.13 6.22
N ALA A 22 -18.93 -10.20 5.10
CA ALA A 22 -18.34 -10.02 3.77
C ALA A 22 -17.70 -8.63 3.59
N SER A 23 -18.34 -7.57 4.10
CA SER A 23 -17.78 -6.22 4.06
C SER A 23 -16.60 -6.03 5.00
N ARG A 24 -16.46 -6.85 6.04
CA ARG A 24 -15.34 -6.79 7.01
C ARG A 24 -14.10 -7.50 6.49
N ASP A 25 -14.28 -8.58 5.74
CA ASP A 25 -13.16 -9.31 5.14
C ASP A 25 -12.57 -8.53 3.94
N ASN A 26 -13.38 -7.66 3.32
CA ASN A 26 -13.02 -6.84 2.16
C ASN A 26 -12.30 -5.54 2.59
N HIS A 27 -10.97 -5.61 2.69
CA HIS A 27 -10.10 -4.48 3.02
C HIS A 27 -9.75 -3.65 1.79
N ASN A 28 -10.37 -2.47 1.62
CA ASN A 28 -10.10 -1.63 0.44
C ASN A 28 -8.80 -0.81 0.53
N CYS A 29 -8.56 -0.20 1.70
CA CYS A 29 -7.46 0.74 1.90
C CYS A 29 -6.97 0.65 3.33
N LEU A 30 -5.64 0.55 3.49
CA LEU A 30 -4.99 0.37 4.78
C LEU A 30 -3.86 1.37 4.95
N VAL A 31 -3.64 1.83 6.18
CA VAL A 31 -2.46 2.62 6.53
C VAL A 31 -1.44 1.69 7.18
N GLY A 32 -0.19 1.79 6.73
CA GLY A 32 0.90 0.93 7.18
C GLY A 32 2.22 1.66 7.34
N LYS A 33 3.23 0.96 7.85
CA LYS A 33 4.62 1.42 7.93
C LYS A 33 5.53 0.53 7.09
N ILE A 34 6.43 1.15 6.32
CA ILE A 34 7.46 0.43 5.60
C ILE A 34 8.39 -0.25 6.60
N VAL A 35 8.51 -1.57 6.51
CA VAL A 35 9.47 -2.39 7.27
C VAL A 35 10.78 -2.48 6.50
N LYS A 36 10.67 -2.69 5.19
CA LYS A 36 11.79 -2.85 4.27
C LYS A 36 11.37 -2.36 2.88
N TYR A 37 12.30 -1.78 2.14
CA TYR A 37 12.11 -1.40 0.74
C TYR A 37 13.27 -1.97 -0.08
N ASP A 38 12.94 -2.72 -1.13
CA ASP A 38 13.87 -3.15 -2.17
C ASP A 38 13.78 -2.21 -3.37
N LYS A 39 14.83 -1.40 -3.53
CA LYS A 39 14.94 -0.42 -4.62
C LYS A 39 15.11 -1.09 -6.00
N THR A 40 15.65 -2.31 -6.06
CA THR A 40 15.96 -2.97 -7.35
C THR A 40 14.70 -3.41 -8.07
N HIS A 41 13.73 -3.90 -7.31
CA HIS A 41 12.46 -4.41 -7.83
C HIS A 41 11.27 -3.49 -7.52
N HIS A 42 11.51 -2.36 -6.83
CA HIS A 42 10.48 -1.44 -6.34
C HIS A 42 9.39 -2.12 -5.50
N LEU A 43 9.81 -2.99 -4.59
CA LEU A 43 8.94 -3.74 -3.69
C LEU A 43 9.16 -3.32 -2.24
N ALA A 44 8.09 -3.23 -1.45
CA ALA A 44 8.15 -2.89 -0.04
C ALA A 44 7.45 -3.95 0.81
N ASP A 45 8.01 -4.23 1.98
CA ASP A 45 7.32 -4.96 3.04
C ASP A 45 6.66 -3.91 3.95
N VAL A 46 5.35 -4.04 4.17
CA VAL A 46 4.54 -3.05 4.89
C VAL A 46 3.82 -3.70 6.05
N GLN A 47 3.96 -3.12 7.25
CA GLN A 47 3.23 -3.50 8.46
C GLN A 47 1.98 -2.61 8.57
N PRO A 48 0.75 -3.14 8.40
CA PRO A 48 -0.44 -2.37 8.67
C PRO A 48 -0.47 -1.88 10.12
N LEU A 49 -0.96 -0.65 10.31
CA LEU A 49 -1.08 -0.01 11.63
C LEU A 49 -2.42 -0.28 12.29
N VAL A 50 -3.43 -0.65 11.50
CA VAL A 50 -4.73 -1.04 12.01
C VAL A 50 -4.65 -2.42 12.65
N GLU A 51 -5.39 -2.61 13.74
CA GLU A 51 -5.60 -3.91 14.35
C GLU A 51 -6.62 -4.69 13.51
N ASP A 52 -6.40 -6.00 13.42
CA ASP A 52 -7.38 -6.94 12.90
C ASP A 52 -8.61 -6.95 13.82
N LEU A 53 -9.73 -7.49 13.32
CA LEU A 53 -11.02 -7.56 14.01
C LEU A 53 -10.96 -8.33 15.35
N SER A 54 -9.93 -9.18 15.52
CA SER A 54 -9.64 -9.90 16.76
C SER A 54 -8.91 -9.05 17.81
N GLY A 55 -8.51 -7.82 17.46
CA GLY A 55 -7.64 -6.94 18.26
C GLY A 55 -6.15 -7.26 18.12
N ASP A 56 -5.79 -8.19 17.24
CA ASP A 56 -4.40 -8.56 16.97
C ASP A 56 -3.80 -7.68 15.89
N LYS A 57 -2.47 -7.50 15.92
CA LYS A 57 -1.79 -6.80 14.83
C LYS A 57 -1.84 -7.64 13.57
N MET A 58 -2.21 -7.01 12.45
CA MET A 58 -2.15 -7.66 11.15
C MET A 58 -0.72 -8.13 10.85
N GLY A 59 -0.60 -9.19 10.05
CA GLY A 59 0.68 -9.64 9.52
C GLY A 59 1.35 -8.60 8.62
N ILE A 60 2.66 -8.73 8.44
CA ILE A 60 3.40 -7.94 7.45
C ILE A 60 2.95 -8.37 6.05
N ILE A 61 2.57 -7.40 5.24
CA ILE A 61 2.29 -7.59 3.82
C ILE A 61 3.64 -7.52 3.09
N ASN A 62 4.03 -8.61 2.46
CA ASN A 62 5.32 -8.71 1.77
C ASN A 62 5.16 -8.34 0.29
N ASN A 63 6.24 -7.87 -0.33
CA ASN A 63 6.32 -7.64 -1.77
C ASN A 63 5.24 -6.67 -2.32
N VAL A 64 4.83 -5.67 -1.54
CA VAL A 64 3.89 -4.64 -1.99
C VAL A 64 4.54 -3.80 -3.08
N THR A 65 3.87 -3.65 -4.21
CA THR A 65 4.41 -2.88 -5.34
C THR A 65 4.42 -1.38 -5.02
N VAL A 66 5.56 -0.73 -5.26
CA VAL A 66 5.73 0.72 -5.16
C VAL A 66 5.72 1.32 -6.56
N PRO A 67 4.68 2.05 -6.96
CA PRO A 67 4.59 2.58 -8.31
C PRO A 67 5.58 3.73 -8.55
N PHE A 68 5.93 3.96 -9.82
CA PHE A 68 6.87 5.02 -10.23
C PHE A 68 6.53 6.39 -9.66
N SER A 69 5.23 6.74 -9.59
CA SER A 69 4.73 7.99 -9.00
C SER A 69 5.16 8.23 -7.54
N ILE A 70 5.58 7.18 -6.84
CA ILE A 70 6.01 7.23 -5.45
C ILE A 70 7.54 7.25 -5.35
N TYR A 71 8.25 6.36 -6.06
CA TYR A 71 9.71 6.26 -5.91
C TYR A 71 10.51 7.25 -6.75
N TRP A 72 9.92 7.84 -7.81
CA TRP A 72 10.67 8.71 -8.73
C TRP A 72 11.37 9.89 -8.03
N LEU A 73 10.78 10.45 -6.98
CA LEU A 73 11.34 11.62 -6.30
C LEU A 73 12.67 11.28 -5.62
N ASP A 74 12.74 10.13 -4.95
CA ASP A 74 13.95 9.67 -4.29
C ASP A 74 15.04 9.32 -5.33
N GLU A 75 14.66 8.72 -6.46
CA GLU A 75 15.63 8.33 -7.51
C GLU A 75 16.16 9.50 -8.34
N VAL A 76 15.30 10.44 -8.70
CA VAL A 76 15.71 11.65 -9.42
C VAL A 76 16.69 12.45 -8.59
N TRP A 77 16.47 12.56 -7.27
CA TRP A 77 17.43 13.25 -6.41
C TRP A 77 18.75 12.52 -6.25
N GLU A 78 18.74 11.20 -6.15
CA GLU A 78 20.00 10.43 -6.13
C GLU A 78 20.81 10.66 -7.41
N HIS A 79 20.17 10.58 -8.57
CA HIS A 79 20.84 10.87 -9.84
C HIS A 79 21.30 12.34 -9.95
N MET A 80 20.47 13.30 -9.57
CA MET A 80 20.87 14.72 -9.57
C MET A 80 22.05 14.99 -8.63
N ALA A 81 22.07 14.38 -7.44
CA ALA A 81 23.17 14.51 -6.50
C ALA A 81 24.50 14.00 -7.11
N ASP A 82 24.47 12.88 -7.84
CA ASP A 82 25.65 12.37 -8.55
C ASP A 82 26.15 13.37 -9.61
N TYR A 83 25.26 13.98 -10.38
CA TYR A 83 25.61 15.02 -11.37
C TYR A 83 26.13 16.32 -10.74
N LEU A 84 25.63 16.69 -9.56
CA LEU A 84 26.00 17.94 -8.88
C LEU A 84 27.28 17.82 -8.04
N THR A 85 27.67 16.61 -7.64
CA THR A 85 28.86 16.35 -6.83
C THR A 85 30.16 16.91 -7.42
N PRO A 86 30.43 16.84 -8.74
CA PRO A 86 31.62 17.43 -9.36
C PRO A 86 31.59 18.97 -9.43
N VAL A 87 30.38 19.57 -9.48
CA VAL A 87 30.19 21.02 -9.70
C VAL A 87 30.08 21.79 -8.39
N CYS A 88 29.53 21.17 -7.35
CA CYS A 88 29.33 21.74 -6.03
C CYS A 88 29.88 20.77 -4.96
N PRO A 89 31.21 20.72 -4.75
CA PRO A 89 31.80 19.89 -3.72
C PRO A 89 31.21 20.24 -2.33
N LYS A 90 30.90 19.19 -1.56
CA LYS A 90 30.23 19.29 -0.24
C LYS A 90 30.99 20.17 0.76
N ASP A 91 32.30 20.30 0.59
CA ASP A 91 33.21 21.03 1.48
C ASP A 91 34.10 22.00 0.69
N GLY A 92 33.64 23.24 0.49
CA GLY A 92 34.41 24.31 -0.14
C GLY A 92 33.83 25.70 0.14
N GLN A 93 34.68 26.73 0.27
CA GLN A 93 34.21 28.12 0.35
C GLN A 93 33.64 28.54 -1.02
N GLY A 94 32.34 28.90 -1.04
CA GLY A 94 31.65 29.35 -2.25
C GLY A 94 30.82 28.28 -2.97
N THR A 95 30.75 27.05 -2.46
CA THR A 95 29.83 26.04 -3.01
C THR A 95 28.45 26.18 -2.39
N MET A 96 27.40 26.21 -3.22
CA MET A 96 26.03 26.08 -2.72
C MET A 96 25.89 24.67 -2.13
N LYS A 97 25.72 24.57 -0.82
CA LYS A 97 25.35 23.31 -0.16
C LYS A 97 23.93 22.95 -0.58
N ILE A 98 23.82 22.14 -1.63
CA ILE A 98 22.56 21.53 -2.02
C ILE A 98 22.33 20.37 -1.06
N THR A 99 21.47 20.60 -0.06
CA THR A 99 21.01 19.53 0.82
C THR A 99 19.92 18.76 0.09
N PRO A 100 20.12 17.46 -0.21
CA PRO A 100 19.07 16.65 -0.81
C PRO A 100 17.88 16.58 0.17
N PRO A 101 16.64 16.50 -0.34
CA PRO A 101 15.49 16.28 0.51
C PRO A 101 15.62 14.93 1.24
N PRO A 102 14.96 14.79 2.39
CA PRO A 102 14.95 13.54 3.12
C PRO A 102 14.29 12.46 2.25
N LYS A 103 14.97 11.31 2.14
CA LYS A 103 14.43 10.11 1.49
C LYS A 103 13.10 9.75 2.10
N LYS A 104 12.13 9.43 1.25
CA LYS A 104 10.76 9.13 1.67
C LYS A 104 10.54 7.63 1.80
N LEU A 105 11.18 6.79 0.99
CA LEU A 105 11.04 5.34 1.03
C LEU A 105 12.04 4.67 1.97
N VAL A 106 11.90 4.95 3.27
CA VAL A 106 12.75 4.38 4.33
C VAL A 106 11.92 3.62 5.37
N LYS A 107 12.59 2.74 6.13
CA LYS A 107 11.97 2.02 7.23
C LYS A 107 11.31 3.00 8.21
N GLY A 108 10.06 2.74 8.55
CA GLY A 108 9.26 3.54 9.48
C GLY A 108 8.40 4.62 8.82
N THR A 109 8.57 4.90 7.52
CA THR A 109 7.68 5.80 6.78
C THR A 109 6.27 5.24 6.75
N GLU A 110 5.29 6.10 7.04
CA GLU A 110 3.87 5.78 6.94
C GLU A 110 3.39 5.89 5.50
N VAL A 111 2.62 4.89 5.07
CA VAL A 111 2.15 4.76 3.70
C VAL A 111 0.69 4.35 3.69
N THR A 112 0.00 4.73 2.62
CA THR A 112 -1.36 4.28 2.33
C THR A 112 -1.30 3.21 1.25
N LEU A 113 -1.85 2.06 1.58
CA LEU A 113 -1.98 0.88 0.74
C LEU A 113 -3.38 0.84 0.12
N ILE A 114 -3.47 0.50 -1.16
CA ILE A 114 -4.73 0.15 -1.81
C ILE A 114 -4.66 -1.32 -2.20
N ILE A 115 -5.69 -2.08 -1.86
CA ILE A 115 -5.82 -3.49 -2.21
C ILE A 115 -6.63 -3.58 -3.51
N HIS A 116 -6.12 -4.35 -4.46
CA HIS A 116 -6.79 -4.52 -5.74
C HIS A 116 -7.83 -5.63 -5.67
N ASP A 117 -8.92 -5.45 -6.40
CA ASP A 117 -9.98 -6.46 -6.52
C ASP A 117 -9.50 -7.70 -7.27
N TYR A 118 -8.56 -7.55 -8.21
CA TYR A 118 -7.99 -8.64 -9.00
C TYR A 118 -6.54 -8.89 -8.62
N CYS A 119 -6.11 -10.13 -8.77
CA CYS A 119 -4.72 -10.51 -8.58
C CYS A 119 -3.78 -9.70 -9.50
N LEU A 120 -2.79 -9.06 -8.91
CA LEU A 120 -1.80 -8.22 -9.60
C LEU A 120 -0.54 -8.99 -10.02
N ASP A 121 -0.46 -10.29 -9.70
CA ASP A 121 0.63 -11.15 -10.15
C ASP A 121 0.77 -11.05 -11.68
N ASP A 122 2.00 -10.85 -12.15
CA ASP A 122 2.34 -10.73 -13.57
C ASP A 122 1.65 -9.55 -14.31
N TYR A 123 1.12 -8.55 -13.59
CA TYR A 123 0.66 -7.31 -14.22
C TYR A 123 1.83 -6.48 -14.75
N GLU A 124 1.91 -6.36 -16.07
CA GLU A 124 2.85 -5.46 -16.73
C GLU A 124 2.17 -4.16 -17.20
N VAL A 125 2.74 -3.04 -16.78
CA VAL A 125 2.28 -1.71 -17.17
C VAL A 125 2.19 -1.59 -18.70
N GLY A 126 1.00 -1.29 -19.21
CA GLY A 126 0.75 -1.08 -20.63
C GLY A 126 0.28 -2.31 -21.41
N LYS A 127 0.28 -3.51 -20.81
CA LYS A 127 -0.31 -4.70 -21.45
C LYS A 127 -1.84 -4.74 -21.37
N GLY A 128 -2.42 -4.13 -20.33
CA GLY A 128 -3.88 -3.99 -20.19
C GLY A 128 -4.63 -5.28 -19.83
N TYR A 129 -3.92 -6.34 -19.44
CA TYR A 129 -4.48 -7.58 -18.92
C TYR A 129 -3.58 -8.15 -17.82
N PHE A 130 -4.18 -8.93 -16.90
CA PHE A 130 -3.48 -9.64 -15.84
C PHE A 130 -2.94 -10.96 -16.41
N GLY A 131 -1.70 -11.34 -16.10
CA GLY A 131 -1.00 -12.46 -16.74
C GLY A 131 -1.56 -13.85 -16.42
N ARG A 132 -2.53 -13.97 -15.50
CA ARG A 132 -3.16 -15.24 -15.13
C ARG A 132 -4.67 -15.21 -15.34
N ASP A 133 -5.15 -16.08 -16.22
CA ASP A 133 -6.57 -16.36 -16.44
C ASP A 133 -7.21 -17.22 -15.32
N GLU A 134 -6.43 -17.77 -14.38
CA GLU A 134 -6.88 -18.83 -13.44
C GLU A 134 -6.59 -18.59 -11.94
N ASP A 135 -6.23 -17.38 -11.50
CA ASP A 135 -6.09 -17.11 -10.06
C ASP A 135 -7.45 -16.68 -9.47
N PRO A 136 -8.09 -17.49 -8.59
CA PRO A 136 -9.39 -17.16 -8.01
C PRO A 136 -9.29 -16.14 -6.85
N ARG A 137 -8.08 -15.65 -6.52
CA ARG A 137 -7.89 -14.65 -5.48
C ARG A 137 -8.47 -13.31 -5.96
N GLU A 138 -9.56 -12.92 -5.31
CA GLU A 138 -10.16 -11.60 -5.44
C GLU A 138 -10.02 -10.86 -4.11
N HIS A 139 -9.63 -9.60 -4.18
CA HIS A 139 -9.55 -8.70 -3.03
C HIS A 139 -8.66 -9.21 -1.87
N ASP A 140 -7.47 -9.72 -2.22
CA ASP A 140 -6.49 -10.25 -1.26
C ASP A 140 -5.49 -9.16 -0.85
N VAL A 141 -5.15 -9.11 0.44
CA VAL A 141 -4.17 -8.17 1.02
C VAL A 141 -2.79 -8.29 0.36
N SER A 142 -2.47 -9.44 -0.23
CA SER A 142 -1.25 -9.71 -0.97
C SER A 142 -1.14 -8.90 -2.27
N ASP A 143 -2.28 -8.50 -2.86
CA ASP A 143 -2.35 -7.75 -4.12
C ASP A 143 -2.42 -6.23 -3.87
N ALA A 144 -1.68 -5.75 -2.87
CA ALA A 144 -1.64 -4.36 -2.49
C ALA A 144 -0.61 -3.54 -3.27
N ILE A 145 -0.92 -2.26 -3.49
CA ILE A 145 0.02 -1.24 -3.99
C ILE A 145 0.14 -0.08 -3.01
N ILE A 146 1.30 0.59 -2.99
CA ILE A 146 1.46 1.85 -2.27
C ILE A 146 0.89 2.99 -3.12
N ALA A 147 -0.12 3.67 -2.61
CA ALA A 147 -0.76 4.78 -3.32
C ALA A 147 -0.29 6.16 -2.83
N ALA A 148 0.18 6.26 -1.58
CA ALA A 148 0.66 7.52 -1.02
C ALA A 148 1.68 7.30 0.11
N ILE A 149 2.53 8.31 0.29
CA ILE A 149 3.41 8.49 1.45
C ILE A 149 2.78 9.58 2.33
N ASN A 150 2.65 9.31 3.63
CA ASN A 150 2.05 10.22 4.60
C ASN A 150 3.09 11.15 5.26
#